data_AF-A0A4Q6AEB7-F1
#
_entry.id   AF-A0A4Q6AEB7-F1
#
_cell.length_a   1.000
_cell.length_b   1.000
_cell.length_c   1.000
_cell.angle_alpha   90.00
_cell.angle_beta   90.00
_cell.angle_gamma   90.00
#
_symmetry.space_group_name_H-M   'P 1'
#
loop_
_entity.id
_entity.type
_entity.pdbx_description
1 polymer ?
#
loop_
_entity_poly.entity_id
_entity_poly.type
_entity_poly.pdbx_seq_one_letter_code
_entity_poly.pdbx_strand_id
1 'polypeptide(L)'
;APPVEEFAFRLWQGEKKLYILAPIVFLLYVSGYINWYLTGGAAVLALLYWCRVTKKYPMLVVLGTSICFAIIHLPQQWSATNALFLCLYLGLALIFSHIRLRHGFWYAVLFHFLWNLSVLAIGSWNHLIFRDVTTNIRGSSYTMSLTRQSVLRTSFGSNTYSGDDKITTSAVTKKALVQLMLSTAPDTVYIINTSPLERISLKVESIKGISLPQAEIRRELFTRLGVKASSRKTQKEGYRMQLRREAPGDTLFKASEINKASFAGYLGGFASELQERYHIPVTSAENPYIEIQYDESLDLKAQLADLQRRYGLQFERYKAEVVEVTLSD
;
A
#
# COMPACT_ATOMS: atom_id res chain seq x y z
N ALA A 1 26.41 -8.00 16.33
CA ALA A 1 27.77 -8.25 15.81
C ALA A 1 27.94 -9.75 15.55
N PRO A 2 28.18 -10.18 14.29
CA PRO A 2 28.08 -11.60 13.91
C PRO A 2 28.88 -12.58 14.78
N PRO A 3 30.15 -12.32 15.14
CA PRO A 3 30.90 -13.25 15.98
C PRO A 3 30.25 -13.49 17.34
N VAL A 4 29.80 -12.44 18.03
CA VAL A 4 29.19 -12.51 19.36
C VAL A 4 27.87 -13.28 19.32
N GLU A 5 27.06 -13.04 18.28
CA GLU A 5 25.80 -13.75 18.07
C GLU A 5 26.03 -15.24 17.79
N GLU A 6 26.99 -15.58 16.91
CA GLU A 6 27.31 -16.99 16.67
C GLU A 6 27.86 -17.68 17.93
N PHE A 7 28.66 -16.96 18.74
CA PHE A 7 29.13 -17.45 20.03
C PHE A 7 27.97 -17.71 21.01
N ALA A 8 27.02 -16.79 21.13
CA ALA A 8 25.87 -16.92 22.02
C ALA A 8 24.93 -18.05 21.58
N PHE A 9 24.58 -18.13 20.30
CA PHE A 9 23.52 -19.02 19.85
C PHE A 9 24.01 -20.39 19.38
N ARG A 10 25.28 -20.55 18.99
CA ARG A 10 25.75 -21.74 18.23
C ARG A 10 27.10 -22.29 18.66
N LEU A 11 27.77 -21.71 19.67
CA LEU A 11 29.03 -22.26 20.20
C LEU A 11 28.87 -23.70 20.71
N TRP A 12 27.73 -23.98 21.33
CA TRP A 12 27.38 -25.28 21.91
C TRP A 12 27.30 -26.42 20.90
N GLN A 13 27.20 -26.12 19.61
CA GLN A 13 27.10 -27.09 18.51
C GLN A 13 28.48 -27.66 18.11
N GLY A 14 29.57 -27.24 18.77
CA GLY A 14 30.95 -27.61 18.46
C GLY A 14 31.63 -28.54 19.48
N GLU A 15 32.96 -28.42 19.59
CA GLU A 15 33.80 -29.30 20.39
C GLU A 15 33.40 -29.39 21.87
N LYS A 16 33.61 -30.59 22.44
CA LYS A 16 33.21 -31.01 23.80
C LYS A 16 33.82 -30.21 24.95
N LYS A 17 34.66 -29.18 24.73
CA LYS A 17 35.26 -28.38 25.82
C LYS A 17 34.56 -27.05 26.06
N LEU A 18 33.80 -26.55 25.09
CA LEU A 18 33.16 -25.22 25.15
C LEU A 18 31.67 -25.27 25.52
N TYR A 19 31.12 -26.47 25.74
CA TYR A 19 29.72 -26.70 26.09
C TYR A 19 29.30 -26.01 27.41
N ILE A 20 30.18 -25.89 28.40
CA ILE A 20 29.85 -25.26 29.68
C ILE A 20 29.69 -23.75 29.52
N LEU A 21 30.49 -23.13 28.65
CA LEU A 21 30.53 -21.68 28.47
C LEU A 21 29.38 -21.18 27.58
N ALA A 22 28.93 -21.98 26.61
CA ALA A 22 27.96 -21.56 25.62
C ALA A 22 26.60 -21.09 26.21
N PRO A 23 25.97 -21.78 27.19
CA PRO A 23 24.72 -21.32 27.78
C PRO A 23 24.89 -20.07 28.64
N ILE A 24 26.07 -19.85 29.23
CA ILE A 24 26.39 -18.62 29.97
C ILE A 24 26.42 -17.43 29.00
N VAL A 25 27.15 -17.57 27.89
CA VAL A 25 27.23 -16.53 26.86
C VAL A 25 25.86 -16.27 26.23
N PHE A 26 25.08 -17.33 25.98
CA PHE A 26 23.70 -17.23 25.51
C PHE A 26 22.83 -16.40 26.46
N LEU A 27 22.85 -16.71 27.76
CA LEU A 27 22.08 -16.00 28.78
C LEU A 27 22.50 -14.54 28.92
N LEU A 28 23.81 -14.27 28.95
CA LEU A 28 24.34 -12.90 28.99
C LEU A 28 23.91 -12.10 27.77
N TYR A 29 23.94 -12.72 26.58
CA TYR A 29 23.50 -12.06 25.35
C TYR A 29 21.99 -11.72 25.38
N VAL A 30 21.15 -12.69 25.76
CA VAL A 30 19.69 -12.52 25.76
C VAL A 30 19.24 -11.53 26.84
N SER A 31 19.88 -11.53 28.02
CA SER A 31 19.55 -10.61 29.12
C SER A 31 19.80 -9.14 28.78
N GLY A 32 20.72 -8.85 27.85
CA GLY A 32 20.97 -7.49 27.35
C GLY A 32 19.79 -6.84 26.60
N TYR A 33 18.78 -7.61 26.19
CA TYR A 33 17.61 -7.11 25.44
C TYR A 33 16.43 -6.68 26.33
N ILE A 34 16.58 -6.73 27.67
CA ILE A 34 15.59 -6.23 28.65
C ILE A 34 14.17 -6.78 28.40
N ASN A 35 14.06 -8.07 28.05
CA ASN A 35 12.78 -8.76 27.89
C ASN A 35 12.76 -10.01 28.79
N TRP A 36 12.12 -9.88 29.93
CA TRP A 36 12.05 -10.87 31.02
C TRP A 36 11.48 -12.22 30.55
N TYR A 37 10.48 -12.22 29.65
CA TYR A 37 9.90 -13.44 29.10
C TYR A 37 10.90 -14.19 28.21
N LEU A 38 11.62 -13.43 27.37
CA LEU A 38 12.67 -13.96 26.52
C LEU A 38 13.86 -14.48 27.34
N THR A 39 14.28 -13.74 28.37
CA THR A 39 15.34 -14.16 29.30
C THR A 39 14.92 -15.41 30.08
N GLY A 40 13.66 -15.49 30.53
CA GLY A 40 13.11 -16.69 31.18
C GLY A 40 13.10 -17.90 30.26
N GLY A 41 12.64 -17.74 29.01
CA GLY A 41 12.68 -18.80 27.99
C GLY A 41 14.12 -19.24 27.67
N ALA A 42 15.05 -18.29 27.54
CA ALA A 42 16.46 -18.58 27.34
C ALA A 42 17.09 -19.33 28.53
N ALA A 43 16.70 -18.99 29.76
CA ALA A 43 17.14 -19.70 30.96
C ALA A 43 16.63 -21.14 30.99
N VAL A 44 15.37 -21.38 30.61
CA VAL A 44 14.83 -22.74 30.46
C VAL A 44 15.60 -23.50 29.38
N LEU A 45 15.92 -22.90 28.23
CA LEU A 45 16.71 -23.55 27.18
C LEU A 45 18.15 -23.85 27.63
N ALA A 46 18.78 -22.93 28.36
CA ALA A 46 20.11 -23.12 28.95
C ALA A 46 20.12 -24.26 29.99
N LEU A 47 19.09 -24.32 30.85
CA LEU A 47 18.90 -25.41 31.81
C LEU A 47 18.64 -26.74 31.10
N LEU A 48 17.76 -26.78 30.10
CA LEU A 48 17.49 -27.98 29.30
C LEU A 48 18.76 -28.49 28.61
N TYR A 49 19.61 -27.58 28.13
CA TYR A 49 20.90 -27.91 27.58
C TYR A 49 21.86 -28.50 28.64
N TRP A 50 22.00 -27.85 29.80
CA TRP A 50 22.88 -28.32 30.88
C TRP A 50 22.43 -29.64 31.51
N CYS A 51 21.12 -29.84 31.71
CA CYS A 51 20.57 -31.06 32.28
C CYS A 51 20.69 -32.28 31.34
N ARG A 52 21.07 -32.10 30.06
CA ARG A 52 21.02 -33.16 29.03
C ARG A 52 22.29 -33.20 28.17
N VAL A 53 23.47 -32.93 28.74
CA VAL A 53 24.81 -33.11 28.12
C VAL A 53 25.04 -34.51 27.48
N THR A 54 24.09 -35.44 27.58
CA THR A 54 24.10 -36.77 26.96
C THR A 54 23.01 -36.96 25.87
N LYS A 55 23.38 -36.58 24.63
CA LYS A 55 23.02 -37.19 23.33
C LYS A 55 21.57 -37.17 22.79
N LYS A 56 20.50 -36.93 23.55
CA LYS A 56 19.13 -37.25 23.04
C LYS A 56 18.32 -36.13 22.35
N TYR A 57 18.66 -34.84 22.45
CA TYR A 57 17.79 -33.76 21.92
C TYR A 57 18.50 -32.56 21.25
N PRO A 58 19.46 -32.76 20.33
CA PRO A 58 20.12 -31.65 19.65
C PRO A 58 19.12 -30.75 18.89
N MET A 59 18.09 -31.33 18.30
CA MET A 59 17.11 -30.61 17.48
C MET A 59 16.27 -29.61 18.29
N LEU A 60 15.84 -29.96 19.51
CA LEU A 60 15.04 -29.06 20.35
C LEU A 60 15.84 -27.83 20.79
N VAL A 61 17.13 -28.00 21.08
CA VAL A 61 18.01 -26.87 21.42
C VAL A 61 18.30 -26.01 20.19
N VAL A 62 18.51 -26.61 19.01
CA VAL A 62 18.64 -25.86 17.73
C VAL A 62 17.39 -25.03 17.47
N LEU A 63 16.21 -25.64 17.56
CA LEU A 63 14.93 -24.95 17.34
C LEU A 63 14.72 -23.85 18.38
N GLY A 64 14.91 -24.14 19.66
CA GLY A 64 14.74 -23.16 20.74
C GLY A 64 15.66 -21.95 20.60
N THR A 65 16.95 -22.18 20.37
CA THR A 65 17.93 -21.09 20.15
C THR A 65 17.64 -20.31 18.86
N SER A 66 17.14 -20.97 17.81
CA SER A 66 16.73 -20.30 16.56
C SER A 66 15.47 -19.45 16.73
N ILE A 67 14.51 -19.89 17.55
CA ILE A 67 13.34 -19.10 17.92
C ILE A 67 13.77 -17.89 18.75
N CYS A 68 14.62 -18.06 19.75
CA CYS A 68 15.16 -16.93 20.53
C CYS A 68 15.90 -15.92 19.63
N PHE A 69 16.72 -16.41 18.69
CA PHE A 69 17.38 -15.58 17.70
C PHE A 69 16.35 -14.77 16.90
N ALA A 70 15.31 -15.43 16.39
CA ALA A 70 14.28 -14.77 15.59
C ALA A 70 13.52 -13.70 16.39
N ILE A 71 13.11 -13.99 17.63
CA ILE A 71 12.36 -13.06 18.48
C ILE A 71 13.20 -11.83 18.83
N ILE A 72 14.49 -12.00 19.13
CA ILE A 72 15.39 -10.87 19.47
C ILE A 72 15.51 -9.86 18.32
N HIS A 73 15.40 -10.33 17.08
CA HIS A 73 15.52 -9.48 15.90
C HIS A 73 14.17 -8.88 15.46
N LEU A 74 13.06 -9.20 16.15
CA LEU A 74 11.78 -8.57 15.85
C LEU A 74 11.70 -7.16 16.43
N PRO A 75 11.03 -6.22 15.74
CA PRO A 75 10.66 -4.94 16.32
C PRO A 75 9.80 -5.12 17.57
N GLN A 76 9.98 -4.25 18.57
CA GLN A 76 9.18 -4.29 19.81
C GLN A 76 7.68 -4.11 19.57
N GLN A 77 7.30 -3.35 18.53
CA GLN A 77 5.89 -3.14 18.17
C GLN A 77 5.44 -4.26 17.22
N TRP A 78 4.45 -5.04 17.66
CA TRP A 78 3.91 -6.14 16.85
C TRP A 78 3.03 -5.61 15.71
N SER A 79 3.23 -6.15 14.50
CA SER A 79 2.40 -5.88 13.32
C SER A 79 2.26 -7.13 12.46
N ALA A 80 1.34 -7.12 11.49
CA ALA A 80 1.14 -8.26 10.59
C ALA A 80 2.41 -8.61 9.78
N THR A 81 3.28 -7.63 9.50
CA THR A 81 4.57 -7.88 8.81
C THR A 81 5.59 -8.57 9.71
N ASN A 82 5.44 -8.50 11.05
CA ASN A 82 6.33 -9.17 12.00
C ASN A 82 6.24 -10.70 11.89
N ALA A 83 5.09 -11.26 11.48
CA ALA A 83 4.97 -12.70 11.25
C ALA A 83 5.86 -13.17 10.09
N LEU A 84 5.92 -12.38 9.01
CA LEU A 84 6.83 -12.64 7.89
C LEU A 84 8.30 -12.55 8.33
N PHE A 85 8.66 -11.52 9.10
CA PHE A 85 10.01 -11.37 9.63
C PHE A 85 10.40 -12.49 10.60
N LEU A 86 9.46 -12.97 11.42
CA LEU A 86 9.69 -14.11 12.31
C LEU A 86 10.05 -15.36 11.50
N CYS A 87 9.29 -15.67 10.45
CA CYS A 87 9.59 -16.79 9.56
C CYS A 87 10.96 -16.64 8.89
N LEU A 88 11.29 -15.43 8.44
CA LEU A 88 12.57 -15.14 7.78
C LEU A 88 13.76 -15.30 8.73
N TYR A 89 13.71 -14.70 9.92
CA TYR A 89 14.80 -14.81 10.91
C TYR A 89 14.94 -16.23 11.46
N LEU A 90 13.82 -16.94 11.64
CA LEU A 90 13.86 -18.35 12.05
C LEU A 90 14.53 -19.21 10.97
N GLY A 91 14.14 -19.05 9.71
CA GLY A 91 14.76 -19.74 8.59
C GLY A 91 16.26 -19.46 8.48
N LEU A 92 16.65 -18.19 8.61
CA LEU A 92 18.05 -17.77 8.61
C LEU A 92 18.85 -18.40 9.77
N ALA A 93 18.28 -18.41 10.97
CA ALA A 93 18.92 -19.00 12.15
C ALA A 93 19.19 -20.51 11.97
N LEU A 94 18.25 -21.22 11.35
CA LEU A 94 18.38 -22.64 11.00
C LEU A 94 19.46 -22.87 9.93
N ILE A 95 19.54 -22.00 8.91
CA ILE A 95 20.60 -22.05 7.91
C ILE A 95 21.97 -21.86 8.57
N PHE A 96 22.12 -20.88 9.46
CA PHE A 96 23.36 -20.68 10.21
C PHE A 96 23.74 -21.89 11.05
N SER A 97 22.76 -22.54 11.71
CA SER A 97 22.99 -23.82 12.41
C SER A 97 23.41 -24.95 11.46
N HIS A 98 22.81 -25.06 10.27
CA HIS A 98 23.22 -26.04 9.27
C HIS A 98 24.67 -25.82 8.82
N ILE A 99 25.03 -24.58 8.48
CA ILE A 99 26.39 -24.20 8.06
C ILE A 99 27.38 -24.49 9.19
N ARG A 100 27.03 -24.14 10.44
CA ARG A 100 27.86 -24.42 11.62
C ARG A 100 28.17 -25.91 11.78
N LEU A 101 27.15 -26.76 11.67
CA LEU A 101 27.27 -28.20 11.82
C LEU A 101 28.06 -28.85 10.67
N ARG A 102 27.92 -28.32 9.44
CA ARG A 102 28.53 -28.89 8.25
C ARG A 102 29.95 -28.39 7.96
N HIS A 103 30.20 -27.10 8.19
CA HIS A 103 31.43 -26.42 7.78
C HIS A 103 32.23 -25.84 8.95
N GLY A 104 31.62 -25.70 10.14
CA GLY A 104 32.30 -25.20 11.33
C GLY A 104 31.96 -23.75 11.69
N PHE A 105 32.56 -23.26 12.77
CA PHE A 105 32.18 -22.01 13.44
C PHE A 105 32.46 -20.79 12.55
N TRP A 106 33.68 -20.70 12.04
CA TRP A 106 34.12 -19.55 11.25
C TRP A 106 33.36 -19.40 9.94
N TYR A 107 32.89 -20.50 9.34
CA TYR A 107 32.01 -20.44 8.17
C TYR A 107 30.64 -19.86 8.50
N ALA A 108 30.05 -20.21 9.66
CA ALA A 108 28.81 -19.60 10.11
C ALA A 108 28.97 -18.10 10.37
N VAL A 109 30.08 -17.70 11.03
CA VAL A 109 30.41 -16.28 11.27
C VAL A 109 30.58 -15.52 9.94
N LEU A 110 31.32 -16.08 8.99
CA LEU A 110 31.53 -15.47 7.68
C LEU A 110 30.21 -15.34 6.91
N PHE A 111 29.39 -16.39 6.88
CA PHE A 111 28.11 -16.38 6.19
C PHE A 111 27.14 -15.36 6.81
N HIS A 112 27.08 -15.27 8.14
CA HIS A 112 26.31 -14.26 8.83
C HIS A 112 26.82 -12.84 8.53
N PHE A 113 28.14 -12.64 8.52
CA PHE A 113 28.72 -11.36 8.10
C PHE A 113 28.31 -10.97 6.67
N LEU A 114 28.39 -11.90 5.73
CA LEU A 114 27.98 -11.68 4.34
C LEU A 114 26.48 -11.40 4.21
N TRP A 115 25.63 -12.07 5.00
CA TRP A 115 24.21 -11.79 5.08
C TRP A 115 23.94 -10.37 5.58
N ASN A 116 24.61 -9.94 6.65
CA ASN A 116 24.42 -8.57 7.16
C ASN A 116 24.91 -7.54 6.14
N LEU A 117 26.02 -7.82 5.46
CA LEU A 117 26.52 -6.97 4.39
C LEU A 117 25.53 -6.88 3.21
N SER A 118 24.90 -7.99 2.82
CA SER A 118 23.91 -7.98 1.73
C SER A 118 22.65 -7.21 2.13
N VAL A 119 22.17 -7.36 3.36
CA VAL A 119 21.04 -6.57 3.88
C VAL A 119 21.37 -5.07 3.88
N LEU A 120 22.57 -4.69 4.34
CA LEU A 120 23.02 -3.29 4.31
C LEU A 120 23.15 -2.75 2.88
N ALA A 121 23.70 -3.56 1.97
CA ALA A 121 23.84 -3.19 0.56
C ALA A 121 22.47 -3.01 -0.09
N ILE A 122 21.52 -3.94 0.11
CA ILE A 122 20.15 -3.84 -0.39
C ILE A 122 19.44 -2.64 0.24
N GLY A 123 19.59 -2.40 1.54
CA GLY A 123 19.00 -1.24 2.22
C GLY A 123 19.52 0.09 1.66
N SER A 124 20.83 0.17 1.42
CA SER A 124 21.48 1.36 0.85
C SER A 124 21.09 1.56 -0.62
N TRP A 125 21.03 0.48 -1.39
CA TRP A 125 20.56 0.47 -2.77
C TRP A 125 19.09 0.88 -2.88
N ASN A 126 18.25 0.44 -1.93
CA ASN A 126 16.86 0.85 -1.84
C ASN A 126 16.72 2.35 -1.58
N HIS A 127 17.58 2.94 -0.75
CA HIS A 127 17.61 4.38 -0.52
C HIS A 127 18.03 5.17 -1.77
N LEU A 128 18.80 4.57 -2.68
CA LEU A 128 19.24 5.20 -3.92
C LEU A 128 18.22 5.06 -5.05
N ILE A 129 17.54 3.91 -5.17
CA ILE A 129 16.60 3.63 -6.27
C ILE A 129 15.16 4.07 -5.95
N PHE A 130 14.74 3.97 -4.69
CA PHE A 130 13.35 4.23 -4.29
C PHE A 130 13.20 5.49 -3.45
N ARG A 131 14.08 6.49 -3.62
CA ARG A 131 13.93 7.79 -2.97
C ARG A 131 12.73 8.52 -3.54
N ASP A 132 12.04 9.27 -2.69
CA ASP A 132 11.05 10.23 -3.15
C ASP A 132 11.72 11.26 -4.07
N VAL A 133 11.33 11.29 -5.33
CA VAL A 133 11.84 12.28 -6.29
C VAL A 133 10.82 13.40 -6.36
N THR A 134 11.18 14.57 -5.83
CA THR A 134 10.35 15.78 -5.93
C THR A 134 10.84 16.65 -7.06
N THR A 135 9.97 16.89 -8.03
CA THR A 135 10.18 17.85 -9.10
C THR A 135 9.37 19.11 -8.77
N ASN A 136 10.06 20.23 -8.56
CA ASN A 136 9.42 21.52 -8.36
C ASN A 136 9.35 22.27 -9.69
N ILE A 137 8.16 22.75 -10.01
CA ILE A 137 7.82 23.45 -11.24
C ILE A 137 7.21 24.78 -10.85
N ARG A 138 7.67 25.85 -11.50
CA ARG A 138 7.16 27.20 -11.29
C ARG A 138 6.55 27.68 -12.60
N GLY A 139 5.23 27.76 -12.63
CA GLY A 139 4.49 28.39 -13.71
C GLY A 139 4.46 29.91 -13.55
N SER A 140 3.73 30.56 -14.46
CA SER A 140 3.50 32.01 -14.43
C SER A 140 2.66 32.46 -13.23
N SER A 141 1.68 31.64 -12.82
CA SER A 141 0.71 31.94 -11.77
C SER A 141 0.58 30.84 -10.70
N TYR A 142 1.41 29.78 -10.74
CA TYR A 142 1.37 28.68 -9.78
C TYR A 142 2.75 28.11 -9.48
N THR A 143 2.87 27.45 -8.32
CA THR A 143 3.96 26.53 -8.00
C THR A 143 3.42 25.13 -7.87
N MET A 144 4.06 24.17 -8.54
CA MET A 144 3.69 22.76 -8.54
C MET A 144 4.85 21.90 -8.03
N SER A 145 4.61 21.09 -7.02
CA SER A 145 5.52 20.07 -6.54
C SER A 145 4.94 18.70 -6.85
N LEU A 146 5.65 17.95 -7.69
CA LEU A 146 5.31 16.58 -8.04
C LEU A 146 6.31 15.63 -7.36
N THR A 147 5.84 14.87 -6.39
CA THR A 147 6.68 13.91 -5.65
C THR A 147 6.28 12.50 -6.04
N ARG A 148 7.15 11.82 -6.79
CA ARG A 148 7.06 10.36 -7.00
C ARG A 148 7.52 9.68 -5.72
N GLN A 149 6.64 8.93 -5.09
CA GLN A 149 6.91 8.25 -3.83
C GLN A 149 7.53 6.88 -4.05
N SER A 150 8.33 6.48 -3.06
CA SER A 150 8.85 5.11 -2.95
C SER A 150 7.74 4.06 -2.99
N VAL A 151 7.92 2.99 -3.77
CA VAL A 151 7.00 1.83 -3.79
C VAL A 151 6.94 1.11 -2.43
N LEU A 152 7.94 1.31 -1.57
CA LEU A 152 8.03 0.71 -0.24
C LEU A 152 7.45 1.58 0.88
N ARG A 153 7.01 2.81 0.60
CA ARG A 153 6.31 3.63 1.60
C ARG A 153 4.88 3.14 1.77
N THR A 154 4.59 2.52 2.91
CA THR A 154 3.28 1.98 3.31
C THR A 154 2.36 3.04 3.94
N SER A 155 2.51 4.32 3.60
CA SER A 155 1.59 5.34 4.10
C SER A 155 0.24 5.23 3.37
N PHE A 156 -0.70 4.50 3.99
CA PHE A 156 -2.08 4.40 3.53
C PHE A 156 -2.85 5.62 4.02
N GLY A 157 -3.00 6.61 3.15
CA GLY A 157 -3.77 7.82 3.42
C GLY A 157 -3.78 8.70 2.18
N SER A 158 -4.91 8.70 1.46
CA SER A 158 -5.17 9.61 0.36
C SER A 158 -6.04 10.75 0.86
N ASN A 159 -5.44 11.91 1.10
CA ASN A 159 -6.18 13.15 1.23
C ASN A 159 -6.07 13.88 -0.10
N THR A 160 -7.21 14.07 -0.75
CA THR A 160 -7.33 14.88 -1.96
C THR A 160 -8.11 16.12 -1.60
N TYR A 161 -7.48 17.29 -1.75
CA TYR A 161 -8.13 18.58 -1.67
C TYR A 161 -7.98 19.28 -3.01
N SER A 162 -9.10 19.71 -3.59
CA SER A 162 -9.13 20.51 -4.81
C SER A 162 -10.01 21.72 -4.54
N GLY A 163 -9.40 22.90 -4.52
CA GLY A 163 -10.05 24.19 -4.40
C GLY A 163 -9.55 25.15 -5.49
N ASP A 164 -10.14 26.34 -5.56
CA ASP A 164 -9.88 27.32 -6.63
C ASP A 164 -8.43 27.81 -6.67
N ASP A 165 -7.74 27.79 -5.52
CA ASP A 165 -6.39 28.31 -5.31
C ASP A 165 -5.34 27.22 -5.01
N LYS A 166 -5.79 25.99 -4.74
CA LYS A 166 -4.92 24.90 -4.29
C LYS A 166 -5.42 23.51 -4.70
N ILE A 167 -4.49 22.69 -5.20
CA ILE A 167 -4.69 21.24 -5.41
C ILE A 167 -3.66 20.52 -4.55
N THR A 168 -4.08 19.55 -3.74
CA THR A 168 -3.15 18.73 -2.95
C THR A 168 -3.62 17.29 -2.92
N THR A 169 -2.72 16.38 -3.28
CA THR A 169 -2.92 14.93 -3.20
C THR A 169 -1.76 14.30 -2.43
N SER A 170 -2.08 13.31 -1.59
CA SER A 170 -1.08 12.49 -0.91
C SER A 170 -1.15 11.04 -1.41
N ALA A 171 -0.02 10.51 -1.87
CA ALA A 171 0.15 9.08 -2.17
C ALA A 171 -0.92 8.47 -3.11
N VAL A 172 -1.38 9.22 -4.12
CA VAL A 172 -2.39 8.75 -5.08
C VAL A 172 -1.73 7.96 -6.21
N THR A 173 -2.46 7.04 -6.84
CA THR A 173 -1.97 6.36 -8.04
C THR A 173 -1.92 7.34 -9.22
N LYS A 174 -1.09 7.03 -10.22
CA LYS A 174 -1.06 7.77 -11.49
C LYS A 174 -2.45 7.86 -12.13
N LYS A 175 -3.22 6.77 -12.10
CA LYS A 175 -4.62 6.75 -12.57
C LYS A 175 -5.48 7.79 -11.84
N ALA A 176 -5.51 7.74 -10.51
CA ALA A 176 -6.35 8.62 -9.69
C ALA A 176 -5.94 10.10 -9.86
N LEU A 177 -4.64 10.37 -10.00
CA LEU A 177 -4.15 11.72 -10.24
C LEU A 177 -4.56 12.26 -11.60
N VAL A 178 -4.42 11.44 -12.65
CA VAL A 178 -4.87 11.81 -14.00
C VAL A 178 -6.36 12.10 -13.98
N GLN A 179 -7.14 11.23 -13.34
CA GLN A 179 -8.59 11.38 -13.21
C GLN A 179 -9.01 12.68 -12.51
N LEU A 180 -8.34 13.05 -11.42
CA LEU A 180 -8.59 14.31 -10.71
C LEU A 180 -8.48 15.54 -11.64
N MET A 181 -7.60 15.47 -12.66
CA MET A 181 -7.34 16.59 -13.57
C MET A 181 -8.26 16.63 -14.80
N LEU A 182 -9.01 15.56 -15.04
CA LEU A 182 -9.92 15.47 -16.19
C LEU A 182 -11.25 16.15 -15.87
N SER A 183 -11.73 16.98 -16.79
CA SER A 183 -13.10 17.50 -16.71
C SER A 183 -14.07 16.43 -17.19
N THR A 184 -15.13 16.15 -16.44
CA THR A 184 -16.24 15.30 -16.86
C THR A 184 -17.12 16.04 -17.86
N ALA A 185 -16.65 16.13 -19.11
CA ALA A 185 -17.49 16.55 -20.21
C ALA A 185 -18.52 15.42 -20.49
N PRO A 186 -19.82 15.74 -20.64
CA PRO A 186 -20.89 14.74 -20.82
C PRO A 186 -20.65 13.74 -21.96
N ASP A 187 -19.97 14.19 -23.01
CA ASP A 187 -19.77 13.43 -24.25
C ASP A 187 -18.35 12.85 -24.37
N THR A 188 -17.58 12.84 -23.28
CA THR A 188 -16.20 12.31 -23.27
C THR A 188 -16.06 11.17 -22.27
N VAL A 189 -15.61 10.02 -22.75
CA VAL A 189 -15.29 8.85 -21.91
C VAL A 189 -13.78 8.70 -21.84
N TYR A 190 -13.23 8.65 -20.62
CA TYR A 190 -11.80 8.46 -20.40
C TYR A 190 -11.50 7.01 -20.05
N ILE A 191 -10.56 6.40 -20.76
CA ILE A 191 -10.00 5.08 -20.48
C ILE A 191 -8.57 5.31 -20.00
N ILE A 192 -8.27 5.04 -18.72
CA ILE A 192 -6.99 5.35 -18.11
C ILE A 192 -6.21 4.06 -17.84
N ASN A 193 -5.24 3.78 -18.70
CA ASN A 193 -4.39 2.59 -18.70
C ASN A 193 -2.97 2.95 -18.25
N THR A 194 -2.82 3.32 -16.98
CA THR A 194 -1.54 3.71 -16.37
C THR A 194 -1.10 2.72 -15.32
N SER A 195 0.22 2.60 -15.07
CA SER A 195 0.76 1.71 -14.02
C SER A 195 0.11 1.96 -12.64
N PRO A 196 -0.38 0.91 -11.95
CA PRO A 196 -1.02 1.03 -10.64
C PRO A 196 0.00 1.14 -9.48
N LEU A 197 1.27 0.85 -9.75
CA LEU A 197 2.31 0.71 -8.73
C LEU A 197 2.94 2.05 -8.34
N GLU A 198 2.90 3.03 -9.23
CA GLU A 198 3.50 4.34 -8.98
C GLU A 198 2.59 5.19 -8.10
N ARG A 199 3.12 5.62 -6.94
CA ARG A 199 2.45 6.54 -6.02
C ARG A 199 3.02 7.93 -6.19
N ILE A 200 2.14 8.91 -6.31
CA ILE A 200 2.47 10.29 -6.64
C ILE A 200 1.76 11.20 -5.64
N SER A 201 2.46 12.21 -5.16
CA SER A 201 1.86 13.34 -4.44
C SER A 201 1.99 14.57 -5.31
N LEU A 202 0.89 15.29 -5.46
CA LEU A 202 0.83 16.55 -6.19
C LEU A 202 0.49 17.65 -5.21
N LYS A 203 1.23 18.75 -5.25
CA LYS A 203 0.89 19.97 -4.55
C LYS A 203 0.95 21.12 -5.54
N VAL A 204 -0.16 21.77 -5.81
CA VAL A 204 -0.25 22.98 -6.64
C VAL A 204 -0.80 24.10 -5.78
N GLU A 205 -0.10 25.23 -5.76
CA GLU A 205 -0.51 26.43 -5.04
C GLU A 205 -0.45 27.64 -5.97
N SER A 206 -1.48 28.47 -5.91
CA SER A 206 -1.55 29.72 -6.66
C SER A 206 -0.53 30.74 -6.15
N ILE A 207 0.09 31.47 -7.07
CA ILE A 207 0.90 32.64 -6.78
C ILE A 207 -0.04 33.84 -6.69
N LYS A 208 -0.20 34.41 -5.49
CA LYS A 208 -1.03 35.59 -5.17
C LYS A 208 -2.55 35.37 -5.17
N GLY A 209 -3.04 34.15 -4.93
CA GLY A 209 -4.47 33.88 -4.75
C GLY A 209 -5.30 34.00 -6.03
N ILE A 210 -4.66 33.92 -7.20
CA ILE A 210 -5.32 33.85 -8.51
C ILE A 210 -5.89 32.45 -8.70
N SER A 211 -7.02 32.29 -9.40
CA SER A 211 -7.55 30.96 -9.73
C SER A 211 -6.52 30.15 -10.54
N LEU A 212 -6.39 28.86 -10.21
CA LEU A 212 -5.42 27.97 -10.84
C LEU A 212 -5.74 27.74 -12.34
N PRO A 213 -4.76 27.89 -13.25
CA PRO A 213 -4.96 27.61 -14.68
C PRO A 213 -5.01 26.09 -14.94
N GLN A 214 -6.15 25.45 -14.64
CA GLN A 214 -6.33 23.98 -14.67
C GLN A 214 -5.87 23.33 -15.98
N ALA A 215 -6.12 23.97 -17.12
CA ALA A 215 -5.71 23.45 -18.43
C ALA A 215 -4.18 23.41 -18.61
N GLU A 216 -3.47 24.44 -18.12
CA GLU A 216 -2.01 24.52 -18.17
C GLU A 216 -1.39 23.50 -17.22
N ILE A 217 -1.88 23.43 -15.97
CA ILE A 217 -1.45 22.47 -14.96
C ILE A 217 -1.64 21.04 -15.47
N ARG A 218 -2.81 20.72 -16.04
CA ARG A 218 -3.08 19.39 -16.62
C ARG A 218 -2.08 19.04 -17.72
N ARG A 219 -1.86 19.96 -18.67
CA ARG A 219 -0.93 19.72 -19.78
C ARG A 219 0.48 19.45 -19.28
N GLU A 220 0.97 20.25 -18.34
CA GLU A 220 2.30 20.05 -17.78
C GLU A 220 2.40 18.76 -16.96
N LEU A 221 1.38 18.48 -16.14
CA LEU A 221 1.32 17.25 -15.37
C LEU A 221 1.34 16.01 -16.27
N PHE A 222 0.50 15.95 -17.30
CA PHE A 222 0.42 14.80 -18.21
C PHE A 222 1.74 14.59 -18.95
N THR A 223 2.40 15.69 -19.37
CA THR A 223 3.73 15.64 -20.00
C THR A 223 4.77 15.04 -19.05
N ARG A 224 4.82 15.49 -17.79
CA ARG A 224 5.79 15.01 -16.78
C ARG A 224 5.54 13.57 -16.35
N LEU A 225 4.27 13.18 -16.34
CA LEU A 225 3.86 11.81 -16.09
C LEU A 225 4.08 10.92 -17.32
N GLY A 226 4.44 11.46 -18.48
CA GLY A 226 4.57 10.68 -19.72
C GLY A 226 3.24 10.11 -20.22
N VAL A 227 2.12 10.69 -19.80
CA VAL A 227 0.78 10.23 -20.20
C VAL A 227 0.52 10.68 -21.64
N LYS A 228 0.32 9.71 -22.52
CA LYS A 228 -0.08 9.94 -23.92
C LYS A 228 -1.58 9.83 -24.04
N ALA A 229 -2.18 10.74 -24.79
CA ALA A 229 -3.59 10.72 -25.12
C ALA A 229 -3.79 10.31 -26.57
N SER A 230 -4.67 9.35 -26.80
CA SER A 230 -5.26 9.08 -28.10
C SER A 230 -6.76 9.23 -27.99
N SER A 231 -7.41 9.72 -29.05
CA SER A 231 -8.84 9.92 -29.06
C SER A 231 -9.47 9.26 -30.26
N ARG A 232 -10.64 8.65 -30.07
CA ARG A 232 -11.46 8.10 -31.14
C ARG A 232 -12.91 8.50 -30.91
N LYS A 233 -13.60 8.89 -31.98
CA LYS A 233 -15.05 9.06 -31.94
C LYS A 233 -15.72 7.71 -32.12
N THR A 234 -16.63 7.36 -31.22
CA THR A 234 -17.41 6.13 -31.27
C THR A 234 -18.87 6.44 -31.00
N GLN A 235 -19.79 5.69 -31.61
CA GLN A 235 -21.18 5.72 -31.16
C GLN A 235 -21.36 4.70 -30.04
N LYS A 236 -21.85 5.17 -28.89
CA LYS A 236 -22.16 4.32 -27.74
C LYS A 236 -23.58 4.58 -27.24
N GLU A 237 -24.16 3.55 -26.63
CA GLU A 237 -25.33 3.70 -25.79
C GLU A 237 -24.90 4.38 -24.48
N GLY A 238 -25.66 5.38 -24.06
CA GLY A 238 -25.48 6.15 -22.83
C GLY A 238 -26.75 6.24 -22.01
N TYR A 239 -26.61 6.70 -20.77
CA TYR A 239 -27.73 6.80 -19.83
C TYR A 239 -27.81 8.20 -19.22
N ARG A 240 -28.98 8.83 -19.32
CA ARG A 240 -29.29 10.05 -18.59
C ARG A 240 -30.03 9.67 -17.33
N MET A 241 -29.44 9.97 -16.19
CA MET A 241 -29.93 9.66 -14.86
C MET A 241 -30.74 10.83 -14.30
N GLN A 242 -31.97 10.55 -13.87
CA GLN A 242 -32.90 11.52 -13.28
C GLN A 242 -33.55 10.92 -12.02
N LEU A 243 -33.85 11.75 -11.03
CA LEU A 243 -34.60 11.31 -9.86
C LEU A 243 -36.09 11.35 -10.17
N ARG A 244 -36.82 10.24 -9.94
CA ARG A 244 -38.29 10.26 -10.06
C ARG A 244 -38.87 11.13 -8.96
N ARG A 245 -39.40 12.31 -9.32
CA ARG A 245 -40.12 13.20 -8.40
C ARG A 245 -41.54 12.70 -8.19
N GLU A 246 -41.75 11.73 -7.32
CA GLU A 246 -43.11 11.37 -6.89
C GLU A 246 -43.32 11.63 -5.39
N ALA A 247 -44.16 12.64 -5.15
CA ALA A 247 -44.91 13.07 -3.96
C ALA A 247 -44.17 13.44 -2.64
N PRO A 248 -44.57 14.56 -1.99
CA PRO A 248 -44.02 14.99 -0.71
C PRO A 248 -44.51 14.05 0.40
N GLY A 249 -43.58 13.35 1.07
CA GLY A 249 -43.93 12.50 2.21
C GLY A 249 -42.86 11.50 2.61
N ASP A 250 -42.05 11.02 1.65
CA ASP A 250 -40.97 10.09 1.96
C ASP A 250 -39.67 10.85 2.21
N THR A 251 -39.41 11.13 3.48
CA THR A 251 -38.06 11.43 3.96
C THR A 251 -37.10 10.37 3.44
N LEU A 252 -36.25 10.74 2.46
CA LEU A 252 -35.11 9.95 2.00
C LEU A 252 -34.34 9.44 3.22
N PHE A 253 -34.20 8.12 3.30
CA PHE A 253 -34.11 7.31 4.50
C PHE A 253 -32.83 7.48 5.35
N LYS A 254 -32.97 7.00 6.59
CA LYS A 254 -32.01 6.94 7.70
C LYS A 254 -30.69 6.23 7.36
N ALA A 255 -29.60 6.91 7.66
CA ALA A 255 -28.27 6.35 7.83
C ALA A 255 -28.20 5.44 9.08
N SER A 256 -28.24 4.12 8.91
CA SER A 256 -27.87 3.23 10.02
C SER A 256 -27.28 1.85 9.65
N GLU A 257 -27.01 1.54 8.38
CA GLU A 257 -26.29 0.31 8.03
C GLU A 257 -25.15 0.62 7.04
N ILE A 258 -24.03 1.09 7.61
CA ILE A 258 -22.81 1.41 6.87
C ILE A 258 -22.08 0.10 6.57
N ASN A 259 -22.27 -0.41 5.35
CA ASN A 259 -21.37 -1.37 4.71
C ASN A 259 -20.67 -0.70 3.51
N LYS A 260 -19.55 -1.29 3.09
CA LYS A 260 -18.36 -0.65 2.47
C LYS A 260 -18.46 0.05 1.11
N ALA A 261 -19.62 0.40 0.56
CA ALA A 261 -19.71 1.17 -0.70
C ALA A 261 -20.91 2.12 -0.76
N SER A 262 -20.94 3.11 0.14
CA SER A 262 -21.93 4.19 0.10
C SER A 262 -21.29 5.41 -0.58
N PHE A 263 -21.93 5.94 -1.62
CA PHE A 263 -21.59 7.21 -2.25
C PHE A 263 -22.50 8.30 -1.69
N ALA A 264 -21.93 9.30 -1.03
CA ALA A 264 -22.67 10.47 -0.52
C ALA A 264 -22.23 11.72 -1.28
N GLY A 265 -23.14 12.33 -2.05
CA GLY A 265 -22.79 13.48 -2.89
C GLY A 265 -23.90 13.94 -3.83
N TYR A 266 -23.59 14.86 -4.73
CA TYR A 266 -24.53 15.28 -5.77
C TYR A 266 -24.78 14.14 -6.77
N LEU A 267 -26.01 14.01 -7.29
CA LEU A 267 -26.39 13.02 -8.30
C LEU A 267 -25.49 13.07 -9.55
N GLY A 268 -25.07 14.26 -9.98
CA GLY A 268 -24.08 14.41 -11.07
C GLY A 268 -22.70 13.85 -10.73
N GLY A 269 -22.29 13.89 -9.46
CA GLY A 269 -21.09 13.21 -8.97
C GLY A 269 -21.23 11.69 -9.06
N PHE A 270 -22.38 11.16 -8.65
CA PHE A 270 -22.67 9.73 -8.78
C PHE A 270 -22.73 9.25 -10.24
N ALA A 271 -23.25 10.07 -11.16
CA ALA A 271 -23.23 9.80 -12.60
C ALA A 271 -21.79 9.62 -13.11
N SER A 272 -20.88 10.49 -12.65
CA SER A 272 -19.46 10.44 -13.01
C SER A 272 -18.78 9.14 -12.52
N GLU A 273 -19.15 8.67 -11.32
CA GLU A 273 -18.67 7.40 -10.75
C GLU A 273 -19.11 6.19 -11.59
N LEU A 274 -20.39 6.13 -11.99
CA LEU A 274 -20.89 5.07 -12.87
C LEU A 274 -20.21 5.09 -14.24
N GLN A 275 -20.01 6.29 -14.80
CA GLN A 275 -19.30 6.45 -16.06
C GLN A 275 -17.86 5.94 -15.99
N GLU A 276 -17.16 6.21 -14.88
CA GLU A 276 -15.81 5.68 -14.66
C GLU A 276 -15.83 4.15 -14.66
N ARG A 277 -16.70 3.57 -13.84
CA ARG A 277 -16.71 2.14 -13.59
C ARG A 277 -17.05 1.31 -14.83
N TYR A 278 -18.01 1.78 -15.63
CA TYR A 278 -18.56 1.02 -16.75
C TYR A 278 -18.07 1.50 -18.12
N HIS A 279 -17.26 2.56 -18.19
CA HIS A 279 -16.74 3.16 -19.43
C HIS A 279 -17.84 3.47 -20.46
N ILE A 280 -18.98 3.94 -19.95
CA ILE A 280 -20.19 4.27 -20.70
C ILE A 280 -20.61 5.69 -20.30
N PRO A 281 -21.06 6.54 -21.23
CA PRO A 281 -21.50 7.89 -20.90
C PRO A 281 -22.72 7.84 -19.98
N VAL A 282 -22.58 8.40 -18.78
CA VAL A 282 -23.67 8.54 -17.79
C VAL A 282 -23.72 9.99 -17.34
N THR A 283 -24.87 10.65 -17.51
CA THR A 283 -25.03 12.08 -17.22
C THR A 283 -26.20 12.30 -16.28
N SER A 284 -26.17 13.38 -15.50
CA SER A 284 -27.36 13.88 -14.79
C SER A 284 -27.50 15.37 -15.00
N ALA A 285 -28.71 15.82 -15.33
CA ALA A 285 -29.06 17.24 -15.42
C ALA A 285 -29.44 17.81 -14.05
N GLU A 286 -29.62 16.96 -13.04
CA GLU A 286 -30.04 17.36 -11.70
C GLU A 286 -28.85 17.29 -10.73
N ASN A 287 -28.79 18.24 -9.81
CA ASN A 287 -27.79 18.28 -8.74
C ASN A 287 -28.41 18.16 -7.32
N PRO A 288 -29.33 17.20 -7.05
CA PRO A 288 -29.72 16.93 -5.68
C PRO A 288 -28.58 16.23 -4.96
N TYR A 289 -28.37 16.58 -3.69
CA TYR A 289 -27.52 15.81 -2.81
C TYR A 289 -28.24 14.52 -2.40
N ILE A 290 -27.59 13.39 -2.59
CA ILE A 290 -28.14 12.07 -2.28
C ILE A 290 -27.05 11.14 -1.75
N GLU A 291 -27.45 10.21 -0.89
CA GLU A 291 -26.61 9.10 -0.46
C GLU A 291 -27.14 7.81 -1.10
N ILE A 292 -26.30 7.14 -1.88
CA ILE A 292 -26.62 5.92 -2.61
C ILE A 292 -25.65 4.82 -2.21
N GLN A 293 -26.19 3.70 -1.75
CA GLN A 293 -25.47 2.44 -1.68
C GLN A 293 -25.57 1.72 -3.03
N TYR A 294 -24.43 1.27 -3.54
CA TYR A 294 -24.35 0.49 -4.79
C TYR A 294 -23.45 -0.74 -4.60
N ASP A 295 -23.54 -1.70 -5.52
CA ASP A 295 -22.87 -2.99 -5.40
C ASP A 295 -21.79 -3.13 -6.48
N GLU A 296 -20.54 -3.16 -6.04
CA GLU A 296 -19.36 -3.27 -6.90
C GLU A 296 -19.26 -4.59 -7.67
N SER A 297 -20.03 -5.60 -7.31
CA SER A 297 -20.07 -6.89 -8.00
C SER A 297 -21.05 -6.93 -9.19
N LEU A 298 -22.00 -5.99 -9.28
CA LEU A 298 -23.03 -6.00 -10.32
C LEU A 298 -22.52 -5.47 -11.67
N ASP A 299 -22.95 -6.11 -12.76
CA ASP A 299 -22.82 -5.53 -14.10
C ASP A 299 -23.70 -4.26 -14.24
N LEU A 300 -23.46 -3.46 -15.29
CA LEU A 300 -24.18 -2.20 -15.46
C LEU A 300 -25.70 -2.41 -15.47
N LYS A 301 -26.19 -3.43 -16.19
CA LYS A 301 -27.63 -3.64 -16.34
C LYS A 301 -28.29 -3.98 -15.00
N ALA A 302 -27.66 -4.86 -14.22
CA ALA A 302 -28.10 -5.23 -12.89
C ALA A 302 -27.98 -4.04 -11.91
N GLN A 303 -26.91 -3.25 -12.01
CA GLN A 303 -26.69 -2.07 -11.19
C GLN A 303 -27.76 -0.99 -11.44
N LEU A 304 -28.07 -0.69 -12.71
CA LEU A 304 -29.11 0.28 -13.06
C LEU A 304 -30.49 -0.17 -12.57
N ALA A 305 -30.81 -1.46 -12.71
CA ALA A 305 -32.06 -2.03 -12.22
C ALA A 305 -32.16 -1.96 -10.68
N ASP A 306 -31.08 -2.25 -9.96
CA ASP A 306 -31.02 -2.13 -8.51
C ASP A 306 -31.20 -0.69 -8.04
N LEU A 307 -30.52 0.26 -8.69
CA LEU A 307 -30.62 1.68 -8.40
C LEU A 307 -32.03 2.24 -8.66
N GLN A 308 -32.64 1.84 -9.77
CA GLN A 308 -34.03 2.19 -10.08
C GLN A 308 -35.00 1.65 -9.03
N ARG A 309 -34.79 0.41 -8.58
CA ARG A 309 -35.64 -0.24 -7.58
C ARG A 309 -35.50 0.39 -6.20
N ARG A 310 -34.27 0.68 -5.75
CA ARG A 310 -33.99 1.16 -4.38
C ARG A 310 -34.21 2.66 -4.21
N TYR A 311 -33.84 3.45 -5.22
CA TYR A 311 -33.79 4.92 -5.12
C TYR A 311 -34.74 5.62 -6.08
N GLY A 312 -35.51 4.88 -6.88
CA GLY A 312 -36.42 5.48 -7.87
C GLY A 312 -35.69 6.23 -8.98
N LEU A 313 -34.40 5.96 -9.23
CA LEU A 313 -33.64 6.58 -10.31
C LEU A 313 -34.16 6.10 -11.67
N GLN A 314 -34.44 7.05 -12.55
CA GLN A 314 -34.79 6.78 -13.94
C GLN A 314 -33.56 6.95 -14.82
N PHE A 315 -33.37 5.97 -15.72
CA PHE A 315 -32.28 5.97 -16.68
C PHE A 315 -32.85 6.01 -18.09
N GLU A 316 -32.77 7.17 -18.73
CA GLU A 316 -33.14 7.34 -20.12
C GLU A 316 -31.96 6.93 -21.01
N ARG A 317 -32.17 5.93 -21.86
CA ARG A 317 -31.16 5.47 -22.83
C ARG A 317 -31.07 6.45 -23.98
N TYR A 318 -29.86 6.82 -24.36
CA TYR A 318 -29.62 7.59 -25.58
C TYR A 318 -28.45 7.02 -26.37
N LYS A 319 -28.41 7.28 -27.67
CA LYS A 319 -27.20 7.08 -28.47
C LYS A 319 -26.49 8.41 -28.61
N ALA A 320 -25.23 8.46 -28.21
CA ALA A 320 -24.39 9.62 -28.44
C ALA A 320 -23.13 9.23 -29.19
N GLU A 321 -22.69 10.14 -30.05
CA GLU A 321 -21.30 10.16 -30.47
C GLU A 321 -20.48 10.64 -29.28
N VAL A 322 -19.61 9.76 -28.78
CA VAL A 322 -18.71 10.08 -27.67
C VAL A 322 -17.27 10.11 -28.16
N VAL A 323 -16.49 10.98 -27.53
CA VAL A 323 -15.05 10.99 -27.68
C VAL A 323 -14.47 10.06 -26.62
N GLU A 324 -13.96 8.92 -27.05
CA GLU A 324 -13.17 8.05 -26.19
C GLU A 324 -11.73 8.53 -26.17
N VAL A 325 -11.25 8.95 -25.00
CA VAL A 325 -9.86 9.35 -24.79
C VAL A 325 -9.17 8.25 -24.01
N THR A 326 -8.22 7.57 -24.65
CA THR A 326 -7.35 6.58 -24.00
C THR A 326 -6.07 7.28 -23.55
N LEU A 327 -5.81 7.21 -22.24
CA LEU A 327 -4.61 7.73 -21.59
C LEU A 327 -3.71 6.56 -21.17
N SER A 328 -2.48 6.50 -21.67
CA SER A 328 -1.52 5.42 -21.39
C SER A 328 -0.11 5.93 -21.16
N ASP A 329 0.74 5.08 -20.57
CA ASP A 329 2.17 5.36 -20.33
C ASP A 329 3.02 5.32 -21.62
#